data_AF-A0AA35JWV3-F1
#
_entry.id   AF-A0AA35JWV3-F1
#
_cell.length_a   1.000
_cell.length_b   1.000
_cell.length_c   1.000
_cell.angle_alpha   90.00
_cell.angle_beta   90.00
_cell.angle_gamma   90.00
#
_symmetry.space_group_name_H-M   'P 1'
#
loop_
_entity.id
_entity.type
_entity.pdbx_description
1 polymer ?
#
loop_
_entity_poly.entity_id
_entity_poly.type
_entity_poly.pdbx_seq_one_letter_code
_entity_poly.pdbx_strand_id
1 'polypeptide(L)'
;MLWTLQCGVLQGLILSPILFNIYMKPLSGIIQSFGVSCQQYANDTQLYFSSTFAGVAMYVLDCCLALVMDWIRANKRKLNPDKTEALLVGLFPRPDESEVACS
;
A
#
# COMPACT_ATOMS: atom_id res chain seq x y z
N MET A 1 10.32 -38.07 4.44
CA MET A 1 9.61 -37.61 3.23
C MET A 1 9.52 -36.10 3.30
N LEU A 2 10.50 -35.38 2.77
CA LEU A 2 10.46 -33.91 2.73
C LEU A 2 9.66 -33.51 1.49
N TRP A 3 8.54 -32.83 1.68
CA TRP A 3 7.81 -32.18 0.60
C TRP A 3 8.70 -31.06 0.04
N THR A 4 8.99 -31.10 -1.26
CA THR A 4 9.66 -30.01 -1.97
C THR A 4 8.65 -28.91 -2.26
N LEU A 5 8.67 -27.85 -1.44
CA LEU A 5 7.93 -26.62 -1.73
C LEU A 5 8.56 -25.93 -2.95
N GLN A 6 7.83 -25.83 -4.06
CA GLN A 6 8.28 -25.10 -5.24
C GLN A 6 8.21 -23.58 -5.05
N CYS A 7 7.33 -23.09 -4.17
CA CYS A 7 7.14 -21.68 -3.85
C CYS A 7 6.74 -21.50 -2.38
N GLY A 8 7.10 -20.36 -1.80
CA GLY A 8 6.77 -20.00 -0.41
C GLY A 8 7.86 -20.37 0.59
N VAL A 9 7.66 -19.97 1.84
CA VAL A 9 8.54 -20.32 2.96
C VAL A 9 7.73 -21.12 3.96
N LEU A 10 8.35 -22.15 4.55
CA LEU A 10 7.73 -22.92 5.63
C LEU A 10 7.32 -21.98 6.77
N GLN A 11 6.03 -21.99 7.11
CA GLN A 11 5.52 -21.28 8.28
C GLN A 11 6.10 -21.93 9.54
N GLY A 12 6.52 -21.10 10.50
CA GLY A 12 7.12 -21.56 11.75
C GLY A 12 8.65 -21.67 11.76
N LEU A 13 9.35 -21.35 10.66
CA LEU A 13 10.80 -21.18 10.71
C LEU A 13 11.16 -19.76 11.17
N ILE A 14 12.17 -19.65 12.05
CA ILE A 14 12.73 -18.37 12.53
C ILE A 14 13.20 -17.48 11.38
N LEU A 15 13.64 -18.07 10.27
CA LEU A 15 14.16 -17.32 9.12
C LEU A 15 13.06 -16.77 8.20
N SER A 16 11.82 -17.26 8.30
CA SER A 16 10.73 -16.89 7.39
C SER A 16 10.44 -15.39 7.36
N PRO A 17 10.36 -14.68 8.51
CA PRO A 17 10.15 -13.23 8.51
C PRO A 17 11.29 -12.45 7.86
N ILE A 18 12.54 -12.88 8.08
CA ILE A 18 13.73 -12.23 7.50
C ILE A 18 13.73 -12.38 5.98
N LEU A 19 13.46 -13.59 5.50
CA LEU A 19 13.40 -13.87 4.06
C LEU A 19 12.29 -13.09 3.38
N PHE A 20 11.14 -12.97 4.06
CA PHE A 20 10.02 -12.17 3.59
C PHE A 20 10.39 -10.67 3.47
N ASN A 21 11.09 -10.11 4.46
CA ASN A 21 11.54 -8.72 4.42
C ASN A 21 12.53 -8.46 3.27
N ILE A 22 13.46 -9.37 3.03
CA ILE A 22 14.41 -9.28 1.89
C ILE A 22 13.65 -9.26 0.56
N TYR A 23 12.67 -10.15 0.42
CA TYR A 23 11.84 -10.24 -0.78
C TYR A 23 10.96 -9.00 -1.00
N MET A 24 10.50 -8.34 0.07
CA MET A 24 9.70 -7.11 -0.01
C MET A 24 10.52 -5.84 -0.23
N LYS A 25 11.83 -5.88 0.06
CA LYS A 25 12.72 -4.71 0.02
C LYS A 25 12.68 -3.91 -1.28
N PRO A 26 12.58 -4.50 -2.50
CA PRO A 26 12.53 -3.71 -3.73
C PRO A 26 11.25 -2.86 -3.85
N LEU A 27 10.14 -3.27 -3.22
CA LEU A 27 8.86 -2.58 -3.31
C LEU A 27 8.94 -1.18 -2.69
N SER A 28 9.62 -1.02 -1.55
CA SER A 28 9.78 0.28 -0.91
C SER A 28 10.58 1.26 -1.77
N GLY A 29 11.56 0.77 -2.53
CA GLY A 29 12.32 1.59 -3.49
C GLY A 29 11.44 2.11 -4.64
N ILE A 30 10.50 1.29 -5.13
CA ILE A 30 9.53 1.71 -6.16
C ILE A 30 8.58 2.77 -5.60
N ILE A 31 8.11 2.61 -4.37
CA ILE A 31 7.22 3.59 -3.75
C ILE A 31 7.94 4.92 -3.53
N GLN A 32 9.17 4.88 -3.02
CA GLN A 32 9.97 6.07 -2.76
C GLN A 32 10.34 6.84 -4.03
N SER A 33 10.40 6.21 -5.20
CA SER A 33 10.68 6.91 -6.47
C SER A 33 9.55 7.87 -6.88
N PHE A 34 8.36 7.74 -6.30
CA PHE A 34 7.22 8.66 -6.49
C PHE A 34 7.19 9.79 -5.45
N GLY A 35 8.16 9.85 -4.53
CA GLY A 35 8.10 10.74 -3.37
C GLY A 35 7.01 10.33 -2.36
N VAL A 36 6.48 9.13 -2.49
CA VAL A 36 5.48 8.55 -1.57
C VAL A 36 6.23 7.87 -0.42
N SER A 37 5.76 8.12 0.80
CA SER A 37 6.27 7.45 1.99
C SER A 37 5.56 6.11 2.17
N CYS A 38 6.26 5.10 2.69
CA CYS A 38 5.65 3.81 2.98
C CYS A 38 6.05 3.27 4.35
N GLN A 39 5.13 2.53 4.95
CA GLN A 39 5.39 1.65 6.08
C GLN A 39 5.03 0.23 5.68
N GLN A 40 5.89 -0.73 6.02
CA GLN A 40 5.69 -2.14 5.70
C GLN A 40 5.80 -2.97 6.97
N TYR A 41 4.80 -3.80 7.22
CA TYR A 41 4.79 -4.76 8.31
C TYR A 41 4.25 -6.08 7.81
N ALA A 42 5.12 -7.08 7.71
CA ALA A 42 4.79 -8.35 7.06
C ALA A 42 4.10 -8.10 5.70
N ASN A 43 2.96 -8.74 5.44
CA ASN A 43 2.20 -8.59 4.19
C ASN A 43 1.48 -7.26 4.03
N ASP A 44 1.42 -6.41 5.06
CA ASP A 44 0.70 -5.15 5.01
C ASP A 44 1.66 -4.03 4.59
N THR A 45 1.24 -3.25 3.59
CA THR A 45 1.98 -2.09 3.08
C THR A 45 1.05 -0.90 3.08
N GLN A 46 1.44 0.16 3.78
CA GLN A 46 0.70 1.42 3.87
C GLN A 46 1.47 2.50 3.11
N LEU A 47 0.76 3.25 2.27
CA LEU A 47 1.28 4.33 1.43
C LEU A 47 0.76 5.67 1.96
N TYR A 48 1.65 6.66 2.06
CA TYR A 48 1.30 7.99 2.52
C TYR A 48 1.89 9.06 1.62
N PHE A 49 1.06 10.03 1.27
CA PHE A 49 1.46 11.20 0.54
C PHE A 49 0.67 12.40 1.05
N SER A 50 1.33 13.54 1.21
CA SER A 50 0.73 14.77 1.69
C SER A 50 0.87 15.86 0.64
N SER A 51 -0.22 16.57 0.36
CA SER A 51 -0.26 17.69 -0.57
C SER A 51 -1.29 18.71 -0.09
N THR A 52 -1.10 19.97 -0.48
CA THR A 52 -2.08 21.04 -0.28
C THR A 52 -3.33 20.83 -1.16
N PHE A 53 -3.21 20.07 -2.25
CA PHE A 53 -4.29 19.80 -3.18
C PHE A 53 -4.63 18.31 -3.18
N ALA A 54 -5.85 17.97 -2.74
CA ALA A 54 -6.30 16.59 -2.67
C ALA A 54 -6.19 15.86 -4.02
N GLY A 55 -6.52 16.53 -5.13
CA GLY A 55 -6.40 15.95 -6.48
C GLY A 55 -4.96 15.57 -6.87
N VAL A 56 -3.96 16.36 -6.43
CA VAL A 56 -2.54 16.03 -6.66
C VAL A 56 -2.16 14.81 -5.83
N ALA A 57 -2.58 14.74 -4.56
CA ALA A 57 -2.31 13.59 -3.71
C ALA A 57 -2.92 12.31 -4.27
N MET A 58 -4.18 12.36 -4.71
CA MET A 58 -4.87 11.23 -5.35
C MET A 58 -4.14 10.79 -6.62
N TYR A 59 -3.81 11.72 -7.51
CA TYR A 59 -3.09 11.41 -8.75
C TYR A 59 -1.74 10.74 -8.49
N VAL A 60 -0.92 11.27 -7.57
CA VAL A 60 0.38 10.68 -7.24
C VAL A 60 0.23 9.28 -6.63
N LEU A 61 -0.74 9.11 -5.72
CA LEU A 61 -1.01 7.82 -5.09
C LEU A 61 -1.53 6.79 -6.12
N ASP A 62 -2.40 7.18 -7.05
CA ASP A 62 -2.91 6.30 -8.11
C ASP A 62 -1.78 5.85 -9.05
N CYS A 63 -0.91 6.77 -9.48
CA CYS A 63 0.25 6.43 -10.29
C CYS A 63 1.21 5.48 -9.55
N CYS A 64 1.48 5.76 -8.27
CA CYS A 64 2.31 4.88 -7.43
C CYS A 64 1.67 3.50 -7.26
N LEU A 65 0.36 3.44 -7.01
CA LEU A 65 -0.38 2.21 -6.81
C LEU A 65 -0.36 1.34 -8.06
N ALA A 66 -0.49 1.93 -9.26
CA ALA A 66 -0.40 1.19 -10.53
C ALA A 66 0.94 0.42 -10.66
N LEU A 67 2.07 1.05 -10.34
CA LEU A 67 3.36 0.36 -10.38
C LEU A 67 3.56 -0.64 -9.24
N VAL A 68 3.02 -0.36 -8.06
CA VAL A 68 2.99 -1.33 -6.95
C VAL A 68 2.23 -2.59 -7.38
N MET A 69 1.09 -2.43 -8.06
CA MET A 69 0.31 -3.53 -8.60
C MET A 69 1.09 -4.32 -9.64
N ASP A 70 1.79 -3.64 -10.56
CA ASP A 70 2.62 -4.29 -11.58
C ASP A 70 3.78 -5.06 -10.96
N TRP A 71 4.44 -4.49 -9.95
CA TRP A 71 5.49 -5.18 -9.22
C TRP A 71 4.94 -6.41 -8.47
N ILE A 72 3.79 -6.28 -7.80
CA ILE A 72 3.15 -7.40 -7.09
C ILE A 72 2.81 -8.55 -8.06
N ARG A 73 2.25 -8.21 -9.24
CA ARG A 73 1.96 -9.19 -10.31
C ARG A 73 3.23 -9.86 -10.82
N ALA A 74 4.27 -9.09 -11.15
CA ALA A 74 5.55 -9.58 -11.64
C ALA A 74 6.23 -10.51 -10.62
N ASN A 75 6.08 -10.21 -9.33
CA ASN A 75 6.64 -11.00 -8.23
C ASN A 75 5.73 -12.16 -7.80
N LYS A 76 4.66 -12.47 -8.54
CA LYS A 76 3.73 -13.59 -8.29
C LYS A 76 3.04 -13.51 -6.93
N ARG A 77 2.77 -12.30 -6.44
CA ARG A 77 1.89 -12.09 -5.28
C ARG A 77 0.50 -11.68 -5.73
N LYS A 78 -0.48 -12.05 -4.90
CA LYS A 78 -1.87 -11.65 -5.06
C LYS A 78 -2.13 -10.46 -4.15
N LEU A 79 -2.42 -9.31 -4.73
CA LEU A 79 -3.01 -8.20 -3.99
C LEU A 79 -4.43 -8.60 -3.57
N ASN A 80 -4.82 -8.26 -2.34
CA ASN A 80 -6.18 -8.47 -1.87
C ASN A 80 -6.98 -7.17 -2.02
N PRO A 81 -7.82 -7.02 -3.06
CA PRO A 81 -8.58 -5.79 -3.29
C PRO A 81 -9.56 -5.51 -2.14
N ASP A 82 -10.15 -6.56 -1.54
CA ASP A 82 -11.10 -6.43 -0.44
C ASP A 82 -10.47 -5.87 0.84
N LYS A 83 -9.13 -5.91 0.93
CA LYS A 83 -8.35 -5.35 2.04
C LYS A 83 -7.58 -4.09 1.66
N THR A 84 -7.65 -3.66 0.40
CA THR A 84 -6.91 -2.47 -0.08
C THR A 84 -7.83 -1.27 -0.02
N GLU A 85 -7.64 -0.42 0.98
CA GLU A 85 -8.47 0.76 1.24
C GLU A 85 -7.66 2.05 1.02
N ALA A 86 -8.34 3.12 0.61
CA ALA A 86 -7.78 4.45 0.48
C ALA A 86 -8.46 5.40 1.47
N LEU A 87 -7.65 6.16 2.22
CA LEU A 87 -8.13 7.13 3.20
C LEU A 87 -7.57 8.52 2.89
N LEU A 88 -8.45 9.48 2.64
CA LEU A 88 -8.09 10.90 2.50
C LEU A 88 -8.24 11.60 3.86
N VAL A 89 -7.12 12.06 4.44
CA VAL A 89 -7.12 12.83 5.68
C VAL A 89 -6.84 14.29 5.35
N GLY A 90 -7.81 15.17 5.61
CA GLY A 90 -7.69 16.60 5.35
C GLY A 90 -8.49 17.42 6.36
N LEU A 91 -8.11 18.69 6.53
CA LEU A 91 -8.90 19.68 7.25
C LEU A 91 -10.05 20.12 6.33
N PHE A 92 -11.10 19.33 6.26
CA PHE A 92 -12.36 19.83 5.70
C PHE A 92 -12.92 20.85 6.69
N PRO A 93 -13.28 22.07 6.27
CA PRO A 93 -14.22 22.87 7.06
C PRO A 93 -15.44 21.96 7.29
N ARG A 94 -15.95 21.90 8.53
CA ARG A 94 -17.23 21.23 8.76
C ARG A 94 -18.24 21.86 7.80
N PRO A 95 -19.09 21.09 7.11
CA PRO A 95 -20.23 21.69 6.43
C PRO A 95 -20.96 22.51 7.48
N ASP A 96 -21.06 23.81 7.25
CA ASP A 96 -21.72 24.74 8.14
C ASP A 96 -23.18 24.25 8.29
N GLU A 97 -23.70 24.17 9.51
CA GLU A 97 -25.09 23.78 9.80
C GLU A 97 -26.11 24.82 9.30
N SER A 98 -25.73 25.68 8.35
CA SER A 98 -26.53 26.76 7.77
C SER A 98 -27.19 26.40 6.43
N GLU A 99 -26.89 25.24 5.82
CA GLU A 99 -27.50 24.81 4.54
C GLU A 99 -28.66 23.79 4.68
N VAL A 100 -29.20 23.59 5.89
CA VAL A 100 -30.44 22.81 6.10
C VAL A 100 -31.70 23.70 6.16
N ALA A 101 -31.56 25.02 6.00
CA ALA A 101 -32.66 25.98 6.07
C ALA A 101 -32.90 26.72 4.75
N CYS A 102 -33.20 26.00 3.67
CA CYS A 102 -34.02 26.50 2.55
C CYS A 102 -34.58 25.30 1.77
N SER A 103 -35.73 24.81 2.23
CA SER A 103 -36.74 24.19 1.37
C SER A 103 -37.65 25.28 0.81
#